data_AF-A0A851CI32-F1
#
_entry.id   AF-A0A851CI32-F1
#
_cell.length_a   1.000
_cell.length_b   1.000
_cell.length_c   1.000
_cell.angle_alpha   90.00
_cell.angle_beta   90.00
_cell.angle_gamma   90.00
#
_symmetry.space_group_name_H-M   'P 1'
#
loop_
_entity.id
_entity.type
_entity.pdbx_description
1 polymer ?
#
loop_
_entity_poly.entity_id
_entity_poly.type
_entity_poly.pdbx_seq_one_letter_code
_entity_poly.pdbx_strand_id
1 'polypeptide(L)'
;MYLPPHDPHVDDPMRFKPLFRIHLMERKSATVECMYGHKGPHNGHIQIVKKDEFSTKCNQTDHHRMSGGRQEEFRTWLREEWGRTLEDIFHEHMQELILMKFIYTSQYDNCLTYRRIYLPPSSPDDLIRPGLFKGTYGSHGLEIVMLSFHGRKAKGTKITGDPNIPAGQQTVEIDLAHPLQLPDIENLRDFSELSRIVLEVREQVRREEQEAEDRSQQAASQPAATPVGGEGAEGEETAAGAEGTTQDKAPASQPFVLPMGVISRNEDYPRTCRICFYGTGLIAGHGFTSPERTPGVFVLFDDDRFGFIWLELKSFSLYSRIKVPFQNAQAPSREAFDEMLKNIQCLAT
;
A
#
# COMPACT_ATOMS: atom_id res chain seq x y z
N MET A 1 11.51 9.99 10.55
CA MET A 1 10.29 9.99 9.73
C MET A 1 10.70 9.89 8.27
N TYR A 2 10.09 8.95 7.55
CA TYR A 2 10.26 8.80 6.11
C TYR A 2 9.05 9.41 5.41
N LEU A 3 9.30 10.11 4.31
CA LEU A 3 8.31 10.83 3.52
C LEU A 3 8.48 10.45 2.04
N PRO A 4 7.39 10.36 1.25
CA PRO A 4 7.50 10.09 -0.17
C PRO A 4 8.25 11.22 -0.89
N PRO A 5 8.81 10.98 -2.09
CA PRO A 5 9.36 12.04 -2.94
C PRO A 5 8.25 13.00 -3.41
N HIS A 6 8.62 13.98 -4.22
CA HIS A 6 7.66 14.93 -4.80
C HIS A 6 6.83 14.24 -5.88
N ASP A 7 5.54 14.58 -5.94
CA ASP A 7 4.65 14.08 -7.00
C ASP A 7 5.09 14.60 -8.39
N PRO A 8 5.05 13.75 -9.44
CA PRO A 8 4.62 12.35 -9.49
C PRO A 8 5.78 11.33 -9.49
N HIS A 9 6.97 11.72 -9.02
CA HIS A 9 8.23 10.99 -9.20
C HIS A 9 8.35 9.76 -8.29
N VAL A 10 7.56 8.70 -8.56
CA VAL A 10 7.52 7.48 -7.75
C VAL A 10 8.83 6.68 -7.73
N ASP A 11 9.78 6.92 -8.62
CA ASP A 11 11.07 6.21 -8.61
C ASP A 11 12.15 6.92 -7.76
N ASP A 12 11.89 8.16 -7.35
CA ASP A 12 12.82 8.92 -6.53
C ASP A 12 12.94 8.34 -5.11
N PRO A 13 14.09 8.50 -4.45
CA PRO A 13 14.30 7.97 -3.11
C PRO A 13 13.41 8.64 -2.07
N MET A 14 13.14 7.91 -0.98
CA MET A 14 12.42 8.46 0.17
C MET A 14 13.19 9.64 0.77
N ARG A 15 12.47 10.71 1.10
CA ARG A 15 12.99 11.77 1.97
C ARG A 15 12.95 11.27 3.41
N PHE A 16 13.88 11.72 4.25
CA PHE A 16 13.87 11.37 5.68
C PHE A 16 14.34 12.53 6.55
N LYS A 17 13.74 12.65 7.74
CA LYS A 17 14.18 13.59 8.78
C LYS A 17 14.00 13.02 10.19
N PRO A 18 14.89 13.33 11.15
CA PRO A 18 14.70 12.94 12.54
C PRO A 18 13.54 13.73 13.17
N LEU A 19 12.75 13.09 14.03
CA LEU A 19 11.69 13.75 14.81
C LEU A 19 12.05 13.90 16.28
N PHE A 20 12.80 12.95 16.80
CA PHE A 20 13.36 12.97 18.14
C PHE A 20 14.66 12.16 18.13
N ARG A 21 15.47 12.34 19.17
CA ARG A 21 16.59 11.44 19.48
C ARG A 21 16.66 11.18 20.98
N ILE A 22 17.23 10.04 21.35
CA ILE A 22 17.58 9.69 22.72
C ILE A 22 19.09 9.57 22.76
N HIS A 23 19.76 10.36 23.60
CA HIS A 23 21.21 10.47 23.62
C HIS A 23 21.75 10.19 25.02
N LEU A 24 22.74 9.30 25.13
CA LEU A 24 23.37 8.95 26.40
C LEU A 24 24.75 9.60 26.49
N MET A 25 25.01 10.28 27.61
CA MET A 25 26.31 10.87 27.93
C MET A 25 26.90 10.22 29.19
N GLU A 26 28.22 10.29 29.34
CA GLU A 26 28.92 9.77 30.52
C GLU A 26 28.30 10.33 31.82
N ARG A 27 27.97 9.44 32.77
CA ARG A 27 27.41 9.76 34.11
C ARG A 27 26.06 10.50 34.10
N LYS A 28 25.34 10.52 32.98
CA LYS A 28 23.98 11.11 32.89
C LYS A 28 22.97 10.05 32.48
N SER A 29 21.72 10.24 32.87
CA SER A 29 20.61 9.53 32.23
C SER A 29 20.53 9.94 30.75
N ALA A 30 19.96 9.07 29.92
CA ALA A 30 19.73 9.41 28.53
C ALA A 30 18.77 10.60 28.42
N THR A 31 19.13 11.59 27.61
CA THR A 31 18.33 12.77 27.34
C THR A 31 17.46 12.55 26.11
N VAL A 32 16.21 13.01 26.17
CA VAL A 32 15.28 12.99 25.05
C VAL A 32 15.21 14.39 24.46
N GLU A 33 15.43 14.48 23.14
CA GLU A 33 15.39 15.74 22.42
C GLU A 33 14.38 15.66 21.28
N CYS A 34 13.52 16.68 21.16
CA CYS A 34 12.72 16.93 19.99
C CYS A 34 13.63 17.52 18.89
N MET A 35 13.46 17.02 17.67
CA MET A 35 14.25 17.42 16.49
C MET A 35 13.41 18.19 15.46
N TYR A 36 12.15 18.49 15.79
CA TYR A 36 11.23 19.18 14.89
C TYR A 36 11.49 20.69 14.83
N GLY A 37 11.08 21.32 13.74
CA GLY A 37 11.34 22.73 13.49
C GLY A 37 12.75 23.01 12.96
N HIS A 38 13.11 24.30 12.98
CA HIS A 38 14.32 24.81 12.31
C HIS A 38 15.31 25.51 13.25
N LYS A 39 15.08 25.40 14.58
CA LYS A 39 15.93 26.03 15.63
C LYS A 39 16.84 25.05 16.37
N GLY A 40 17.00 23.83 15.84
CA GLY A 40 17.86 22.80 16.40
C GLY A 40 17.22 21.94 17.50
N PRO A 41 17.98 20.98 18.04
CA PRO A 41 17.51 20.08 19.09
C PRO A 41 17.12 20.83 20.37
N HIS A 42 16.02 20.41 20.99
CA HIS A 42 15.50 21.01 22.22
C HIS A 42 14.79 19.94 23.07
N ASN A 43 14.36 20.28 24.29
CA ASN A 43 13.87 19.27 25.22
C ASN A 43 12.58 18.60 24.71
N GLY A 44 12.57 17.27 24.70
CA GLY A 44 11.43 16.45 24.30
C GLY A 44 11.12 15.37 25.34
N HIS A 45 9.98 14.72 25.17
CA HIS A 45 9.54 13.62 26.02
C HIS A 45 9.09 12.42 25.18
N ILE A 46 9.31 11.23 25.73
CA ILE A 46 8.77 9.96 25.22
C ILE A 46 7.94 9.32 26.32
N GLN A 47 6.73 8.87 25.98
CA GLN A 47 5.87 8.09 26.86
C GLN A 47 5.56 6.76 26.20
N ILE A 48 6.01 5.66 26.80
CA ILE A 48 5.66 4.31 26.37
C ILE A 48 4.29 3.98 26.98
N VAL A 49 3.29 3.70 26.16
CA VAL A 49 1.92 3.45 26.61
C VAL A 49 1.68 1.95 26.76
N LYS A 50 2.02 1.18 25.72
CA LYS A 50 1.93 -0.28 25.65
C LYS A 50 3.09 -0.82 24.83
N LYS A 51 3.21 -2.15 24.73
CA LYS A 51 4.23 -2.81 23.88
C LYS A 51 4.24 -2.29 22.44
N ASP A 52 3.07 -1.98 21.90
CA ASP A 52 2.87 -1.60 20.49
C ASP A 52 2.48 -0.14 20.31
N GLU A 53 2.66 0.70 21.34
CA GLU A 53 2.27 2.11 21.30
C GLU A 53 3.17 3.00 22.17
N PHE A 54 3.65 4.10 21.60
CA PHE A 54 4.35 5.16 22.34
C PHE A 54 3.96 6.54 21.79
N SER A 55 4.19 7.59 22.57
CA SER A 55 3.96 8.97 22.14
C SER A 55 5.18 9.86 22.38
N THR A 56 5.21 10.96 21.64
CA THR A 56 6.17 12.06 21.73
C THR A 56 5.45 13.30 22.24
N LYS A 57 6.15 14.12 23.03
CA LYS A 57 5.65 15.44 23.44
C LYS A 57 6.76 16.47 23.43
N CYS A 58 6.49 17.64 22.85
CA CYS A 58 7.35 18.81 22.92
C CYS A 58 6.65 19.90 23.76
N ASN A 59 7.34 20.44 24.77
CA ASN A 59 6.83 21.54 25.58
C ASN A 59 7.46 22.90 25.18
N GLN A 60 8.35 22.91 24.19
CA GLN A 60 9.10 24.08 23.70
C GLN A 60 8.79 24.31 22.22
N THR A 61 7.50 24.41 21.88
CA THR A 61 7.03 24.52 20.49
C THR A 61 7.34 25.86 19.83
N ASP A 62 7.86 26.83 20.58
CA ASP A 62 8.49 28.04 20.06
C ASP A 62 9.66 27.73 19.12
N HIS A 63 10.30 26.56 19.28
CA HIS A 63 11.35 26.04 18.40
C HIS A 63 10.83 25.63 17.02
N HIS A 64 9.53 25.34 16.92
CA HIS A 64 8.87 24.94 15.67
C HIS A 64 8.45 26.16 14.83
N ARG A 65 8.33 27.33 15.46
CA ARG A 65 7.87 28.56 14.81
C ARG A 65 8.96 29.22 13.99
N MET A 66 8.60 29.74 12.82
CA MET A 66 9.49 30.53 11.97
C MET A 66 9.24 32.04 12.12
N SER A 67 10.24 32.87 11.82
CA SER A 67 10.19 34.33 11.98
C SER A 67 9.11 35.00 11.12
N GLY A 68 8.85 34.48 9.92
CA GLY A 68 7.78 34.90 9.03
C GLY A 68 6.42 34.27 9.35
N GLY A 69 6.30 33.67 10.54
CA GLY A 69 5.07 33.07 11.04
C GLY A 69 4.56 31.91 10.19
N ARG A 70 3.25 31.64 10.30
CA ARG A 70 2.59 30.50 9.66
C ARG A 70 2.70 30.48 8.13
N GLN A 71 2.84 31.66 7.51
CA GLN A 71 3.02 31.74 6.06
C GLN A 71 4.40 31.20 5.63
N GLU A 72 5.46 31.53 6.36
CA GLU A 72 6.79 30.98 6.09
C GLU A 72 6.85 29.48 6.38
N GLU A 73 6.20 29.03 7.47
CA GLU A 73 6.06 27.61 7.79
C GLU A 73 5.37 26.84 6.65
N PHE A 74 4.27 27.38 6.11
CA PHE A 74 3.56 26.77 4.98
C PHE A 74 4.43 26.70 3.73
N ARG A 75 5.09 27.80 3.33
CA ARG A 75 5.96 27.80 2.13
C ARG A 75 7.13 26.84 2.27
N THR A 76 7.71 26.75 3.47
CA THR A 76 8.82 25.83 3.76
C THR A 76 8.35 24.38 3.69
N TRP A 77 7.23 24.06 4.34
CA TRP A 77 6.61 22.74 4.26
C TRP A 77 6.22 22.36 2.82
N LEU A 78 5.64 23.29 2.05
CA LEU A 78 5.26 23.06 0.67
C LEU A 78 6.48 22.75 -0.21
N ARG A 79 7.58 23.48 -0.02
CA ARG A 79 8.85 23.17 -0.69
C ARG A 79 9.38 21.79 -0.31
N GLU A 80 9.31 21.42 0.96
CA GLU A 80 9.75 20.11 1.43
C GLU A 80 8.90 18.97 0.85
N GLU A 81 7.57 19.11 0.86
CA GLU A 81 6.63 18.04 0.49
C GLU A 81 6.32 17.96 -1.01
N TRP A 82 6.38 19.08 -1.73
CA TRP A 82 5.95 19.16 -3.14
C TRP A 82 7.01 19.72 -4.09
N GLY A 83 8.01 20.46 -3.59
CA GLY A 83 9.05 21.05 -4.44
C GLY A 83 8.55 22.15 -5.39
N ARG A 84 7.31 22.62 -5.22
CA ARG A 84 6.64 23.62 -6.07
C ARG A 84 6.04 24.74 -5.22
N THR A 85 5.75 25.89 -5.83
CA THR A 85 4.91 26.90 -5.18
C THR A 85 3.44 26.51 -5.31
N LEU A 86 2.55 27.21 -4.59
CA LEU A 86 1.11 26.91 -4.67
C LEU A 86 0.54 27.31 -6.03
N GLU A 87 1.08 28.38 -6.61
CA GLU A 87 0.71 28.92 -7.92
C GLU A 87 1.08 27.96 -9.08
N ASP A 88 2.16 27.20 -8.92
CA ASP A 88 2.60 26.19 -9.89
C ASP A 88 1.73 24.92 -9.89
N ILE A 89 0.82 24.78 -8.92
CA ILE A 89 -0.09 23.64 -8.80
C ILE A 89 -1.39 23.99 -9.51
N PHE A 90 -1.52 23.55 -10.76
CA PHE A 90 -2.60 23.95 -11.68
C PHE A 90 -4.04 23.61 -11.25
N HIS A 91 -4.23 22.68 -10.31
CA HIS A 91 -5.57 22.23 -9.89
C HIS A 91 -5.96 22.81 -8.53
N GLU A 92 -7.00 23.65 -8.50
CA GLU A 92 -7.52 24.29 -7.29
C GLU A 92 -7.85 23.27 -6.19
N HIS A 93 -8.56 22.18 -6.54
CA HIS A 93 -8.87 21.12 -5.59
C HIS A 93 -7.63 20.50 -4.93
N MET A 94 -6.51 20.38 -5.67
CA MET A 94 -5.25 19.89 -5.12
C MET A 94 -4.64 20.91 -4.14
N GLN A 95 -4.73 22.20 -4.44
CA GLN A 95 -4.29 23.26 -3.53
C GLN A 95 -5.08 23.22 -2.21
N GLU A 96 -6.40 23.03 -2.26
CA GLU A 96 -7.26 22.90 -1.09
C GLU A 96 -6.86 21.69 -0.22
N LEU A 97 -6.64 20.53 -0.83
CA LEU A 97 -6.20 19.32 -0.12
C LEU A 97 -4.83 19.51 0.55
N ILE A 98 -3.90 20.20 -0.13
CA ILE A 98 -2.57 20.52 0.38
C ILE A 98 -2.67 21.45 1.59
N LEU A 99 -3.47 22.51 1.49
CA LEU A 99 -3.71 23.45 2.59
C LEU A 99 -4.34 22.75 3.79
N MET A 100 -5.37 21.92 3.56
CA MET A 100 -6.02 21.15 4.60
C MET A 100 -5.03 20.19 5.29
N LYS A 101 -4.21 19.46 4.51
CA LYS A 101 -3.18 18.56 5.03
C LYS A 101 -2.17 19.32 5.90
N PHE A 102 -1.68 20.47 5.45
CA PHE A 102 -0.77 21.31 6.23
C PHE A 102 -1.42 21.76 7.55
N ILE A 103 -2.62 22.33 7.49
CA ILE A 103 -3.31 22.85 8.68
C ILE A 103 -3.54 21.74 9.68
N TYR A 104 -4.08 20.60 9.25
CA TYR A 104 -4.40 19.47 10.11
C TYR A 104 -3.14 18.85 10.74
N THR A 105 -2.14 18.50 9.92
CA THR A 105 -0.92 17.84 10.43
C THR A 105 -0.08 18.73 11.32
N SER A 106 -0.05 20.05 11.05
CA SER A 106 0.67 21.00 11.91
C SER A 106 -0.01 21.28 13.24
N GLN A 107 -1.29 20.93 13.45
CA GLN A 107 -1.94 21.03 14.76
C GLN A 107 -1.32 20.09 15.80
N TYR A 108 -0.78 18.95 15.35
CA TYR A 108 -0.15 18.01 16.27
C TYR A 108 1.16 18.56 16.83
N ASP A 109 1.84 19.46 16.12
CA ASP A 109 3.07 20.11 16.54
C ASP A 109 4.14 19.13 17.08
N ASN A 110 4.27 17.99 16.40
CA ASN A 110 5.11 16.84 16.77
C ASN A 110 4.79 16.20 18.15
N CYS A 111 3.62 16.48 18.72
CA CYS A 111 3.03 15.72 19.82
C CYS A 111 2.19 14.57 19.23
N LEU A 112 2.86 13.47 18.90
CA LEU A 112 2.29 12.37 18.13
C LEU A 112 2.24 11.07 18.94
N THR A 113 1.19 10.28 18.73
CA THR A 113 1.08 8.89 19.17
C THR A 113 1.39 7.97 17.99
N TYR A 114 2.27 7.00 18.21
CA TYR A 114 2.70 6.02 17.21
C TYR A 114 2.22 4.64 17.62
N ARG A 115 1.69 3.90 16.64
CA ARG A 115 1.37 2.48 16.78
C ARG A 115 2.35 1.64 15.97
N ARG A 116 2.65 0.44 16.46
CA ARG A 116 3.55 -0.49 15.80
C ARG A 116 2.94 -0.98 14.48
N ILE A 117 3.78 -1.00 13.45
CA ILE A 117 3.54 -1.71 12.19
C ILE A 117 4.74 -2.61 11.88
N TYR A 118 4.53 -3.61 11.02
CA TYR A 118 5.57 -4.54 10.59
C TYR A 118 5.69 -4.54 9.06
N LEU A 119 6.86 -4.92 8.56
CA LEU A 119 7.02 -5.35 7.18
C LEU A 119 6.34 -6.71 6.98
N PRO A 120 5.78 -6.94 5.78
CA PRO A 120 5.12 -8.19 5.45
C PRO A 120 6.12 -9.36 5.42
N PRO A 121 5.74 -10.55 5.91
CA PRO A 121 6.53 -11.75 5.74
C PRO A 121 6.65 -12.09 4.25
N SER A 122 7.79 -12.65 3.85
CA SER A 122 8.05 -13.07 2.45
C SER A 122 7.94 -14.58 2.32
N SER A 123 7.39 -15.05 1.20
CA SER A 123 7.36 -16.45 0.78
C SER A 123 8.06 -16.64 -0.56
N PRO A 124 8.69 -17.80 -0.84
CA PRO A 124 9.22 -18.12 -2.16
C PRO A 124 8.16 -18.14 -3.27
N ASP A 125 6.90 -18.42 -2.90
CA ASP A 125 5.76 -18.50 -3.83
C ASP A 125 5.12 -17.12 -4.11
N ASP A 126 5.59 -16.05 -3.47
CA ASP A 126 5.06 -14.71 -3.68
C ASP A 126 5.37 -14.23 -5.11
N LEU A 127 4.38 -13.62 -5.77
CA LEU A 127 4.51 -13.12 -7.15
C LEU A 127 5.72 -12.16 -7.33
N ILE A 128 5.95 -11.33 -6.31
CA ILE A 128 7.12 -10.48 -6.16
C ILE A 128 7.43 -10.35 -4.67
N ARG A 129 8.63 -9.89 -4.32
CA ARG A 129 8.98 -9.63 -2.91
C ARG A 129 7.95 -8.65 -2.29
N PRO A 130 7.29 -8.98 -1.17
CA PRO A 130 6.39 -8.03 -0.51
C PRO A 130 7.18 -6.88 0.12
N GLY A 131 6.50 -5.80 0.48
CA GLY A 131 7.15 -4.63 1.08
C GLY A 131 6.39 -3.33 0.88
N LEU A 132 7.09 -2.22 1.06
CA LEU A 132 6.52 -0.89 0.92
C LEU A 132 6.79 -0.31 -0.47
N PHE A 133 5.80 0.41 -0.99
CA PHE A 133 5.81 1.04 -2.31
C PHE A 133 5.29 2.48 -2.18
N LYS A 134 5.76 3.32 -3.09
CA LYS A 134 5.34 4.72 -3.26
C LYS A 134 4.40 4.72 -4.46
N GLY A 135 3.18 5.23 -4.30
CA GLY A 135 2.12 5.12 -5.31
C GLY A 135 1.44 6.45 -5.60
N THR A 136 1.05 6.70 -6.85
CA THR A 136 0.30 7.91 -7.24
C THR A 136 -1.20 7.79 -6.90
N TYR A 137 -1.77 8.79 -6.23
CA TYR A 137 -3.18 8.88 -5.84
C TYR A 137 -3.85 10.18 -6.30
N GLY A 138 -3.64 10.55 -7.58
CA GLY A 138 -4.33 11.68 -8.21
C GLY A 138 -4.03 13.01 -7.53
N SER A 139 -5.07 13.74 -7.12
CA SER A 139 -4.95 15.05 -6.43
C SER A 139 -4.38 14.96 -5.01
N HIS A 140 -4.32 13.77 -4.42
CA HIS A 140 -3.72 13.57 -3.09
C HIS A 140 -2.18 13.48 -3.15
N GLY A 141 -1.61 13.34 -4.34
CA GLY A 141 -0.18 13.16 -4.57
C GLY A 141 0.28 11.73 -4.35
N LEU A 142 1.48 11.57 -3.79
CA LEU A 142 2.05 10.25 -3.49
C LEU A 142 1.63 9.74 -2.11
N GLU A 143 1.25 8.47 -2.06
CA GLU A 143 1.00 7.73 -0.83
C GLU A 143 1.93 6.51 -0.70
N ILE A 144 2.14 6.04 0.52
CA ILE A 144 2.90 4.83 0.82
C ILE A 144 1.92 3.68 1.00
N VAL A 145 2.12 2.61 0.23
CA VAL A 145 1.30 1.39 0.26
C VAL A 145 2.18 0.19 0.58
N MET A 146 1.70 -0.67 1.49
CA MET A 146 2.32 -1.94 1.81
C MET A 146 1.68 -3.06 1.01
N LEU A 147 2.46 -3.74 0.18
CA LEU A 147 2.05 -4.94 -0.54
C LEU A 147 2.36 -6.19 0.31
N SER A 148 1.35 -7.01 0.57
CA SER A 148 1.47 -8.27 1.32
C SER A 148 0.70 -9.41 0.65
N PHE A 149 1.13 -10.65 0.85
CA PHE A 149 0.54 -11.85 0.24
C PHE A 149 -0.19 -12.73 1.25
N HIS A 150 -1.38 -13.20 0.86
CA HIS A 150 -2.37 -13.89 1.69
C HIS A 150 -2.95 -15.08 0.90
N GLY A 151 -2.13 -16.12 0.70
CA GLY A 151 -2.50 -17.25 -0.17
C GLY A 151 -2.62 -16.79 -1.62
N ARG A 152 -3.78 -17.00 -2.23
CA ARG A 152 -4.05 -16.58 -3.63
C ARG A 152 -4.49 -15.11 -3.76
N LYS A 153 -4.32 -14.30 -2.72
CA LYS A 153 -4.64 -12.87 -2.74
C LYS A 153 -3.41 -12.05 -2.38
N ALA A 154 -3.18 -10.95 -3.08
CA ALA A 154 -2.28 -9.90 -2.62
C ALA A 154 -3.07 -8.67 -2.19
N LYS A 155 -2.62 -8.00 -1.14
CA LYS A 155 -3.29 -6.85 -0.54
C LYS A 155 -2.35 -5.65 -0.50
N GLY A 156 -2.84 -4.50 -0.97
CA GLY A 156 -2.21 -3.20 -0.76
C GLY A 156 -2.90 -2.48 0.40
N THR A 157 -2.15 -2.21 1.46
CA THR A 157 -2.63 -1.48 2.65
C THR A 157 -1.99 -0.10 2.70
N LYS A 158 -2.78 0.95 2.91
CA LYS A 158 -2.28 2.33 3.04
C LYS A 158 -1.47 2.49 4.32
N ILE A 159 -0.21 2.89 4.21
CA ILE A 159 0.63 3.30 5.34
C ILE A 159 0.50 4.80 5.57
N THR A 160 0.45 5.57 4.49
CA THR A 160 -0.10 6.92 4.47
C THR A 160 -1.38 6.89 3.64
N GLY A 161 -2.30 7.82 3.90
CA GLY A 161 -3.56 7.90 3.18
C GLY A 161 -4.13 9.29 3.23
N ASP A 162 -5.35 9.40 2.74
CA ASP A 162 -6.03 10.64 2.45
C ASP A 162 -7.44 10.65 3.05
N PRO A 163 -8.17 11.77 3.00
CA PRO A 163 -9.52 11.85 3.56
C PRO A 163 -10.56 10.95 2.87
N ASN A 164 -10.30 10.46 1.66
CA ASN A 164 -11.17 9.53 0.97
C ASN A 164 -10.86 8.10 1.41
N ILE A 165 -9.61 7.65 1.28
CA ILE A 165 -9.15 6.35 1.78
C ILE A 165 -8.05 6.59 2.83
N PRO A 166 -8.38 6.49 4.14
CA PRO A 166 -7.44 6.74 5.22
C PRO A 166 -6.27 5.74 5.28
N ALA A 167 -5.21 6.16 5.99
CA ALA A 167 -4.14 5.25 6.38
C ALA A 167 -4.69 4.09 7.23
N GLY A 168 -4.17 2.88 7.03
CA GLY A 168 -4.65 1.64 7.63
C GLY A 168 -5.65 0.87 6.78
N GLN A 169 -6.35 1.52 5.85
CA GLN A 169 -7.32 0.86 4.97
C GLN A 169 -6.66 0.06 3.84
N GLN A 170 -7.35 -0.99 3.41
CA GLN A 170 -6.96 -1.78 2.25
C GLN A 170 -7.39 -1.07 0.96
N THR A 171 -6.43 -0.47 0.25
CA THR A 171 -6.69 0.32 -0.95
C THR A 171 -6.83 -0.54 -2.21
N VAL A 172 -6.14 -1.68 -2.28
CA VAL A 172 -6.23 -2.62 -3.41
C VAL A 172 -6.20 -4.08 -2.94
N GLU A 173 -6.92 -4.94 -3.64
CA GLU A 173 -6.78 -6.41 -3.59
C GLU A 173 -6.58 -6.95 -4.98
N ILE A 174 -5.70 -7.92 -5.09
CA ILE A 174 -5.34 -8.55 -6.34
C ILE A 174 -5.68 -10.02 -6.19
N ASP A 175 -6.48 -10.52 -7.10
CA ASP A 175 -6.82 -11.93 -7.18
C ASP A 175 -5.79 -12.67 -8.05
N LEU A 176 -4.88 -13.38 -7.38
CA LEU A 176 -3.81 -14.11 -8.05
C LEU A 176 -4.31 -15.41 -8.70
N ALA A 177 -5.57 -15.78 -8.48
CA ALA A 177 -6.20 -16.90 -9.17
C ALA A 177 -6.71 -16.55 -10.58
N HIS A 178 -6.90 -15.27 -10.85
CA HIS A 178 -7.54 -14.75 -12.06
C HIS A 178 -6.58 -13.87 -12.87
N PRO A 179 -5.57 -14.46 -13.54
CA PRO A 179 -4.71 -13.71 -14.45
C PRO A 179 -5.53 -13.16 -15.62
N LEU A 180 -5.24 -11.92 -15.99
CA LEU A 180 -5.84 -11.25 -17.14
C LEU A 180 -4.92 -11.38 -18.34
N GLN A 181 -5.45 -11.91 -19.42
CA GLN A 181 -4.80 -11.87 -20.72
C GLN A 181 -5.10 -10.51 -21.34
N LEU A 182 -4.10 -9.63 -21.38
CA LEU A 182 -4.26 -8.37 -22.11
C LEU A 182 -4.30 -8.66 -23.62
N PRO A 183 -5.12 -7.92 -24.37
CA PRO A 183 -5.10 -8.00 -25.82
C PRO A 183 -3.78 -7.38 -26.37
N ASP A 184 -3.57 -7.48 -27.68
CA ASP A 184 -2.44 -6.82 -28.33
C ASP A 184 -2.43 -5.29 -28.10
N ILE A 185 -1.31 -4.64 -28.45
CA ILE A 185 -1.11 -3.22 -28.17
C ILE A 185 -2.13 -2.30 -28.87
N GLU A 186 -2.71 -2.72 -30.00
CA GLU A 186 -3.70 -1.92 -30.73
C GLU A 186 -5.03 -1.95 -29.99
N ASN A 187 -5.45 -3.15 -29.59
CA ASN A 187 -6.68 -3.38 -28.84
C ASN A 187 -6.59 -2.90 -27.38
N LEU A 188 -5.41 -2.91 -26.76
CA LEU A 188 -5.20 -2.39 -25.40
C LEU A 188 -5.43 -0.86 -25.33
N ARG A 189 -5.33 -0.15 -26.45
CA ARG A 189 -5.70 1.28 -26.52
C ARG A 189 -7.20 1.50 -26.43
N ASP A 190 -8.03 0.49 -26.73
CA ASP A 190 -9.47 0.58 -26.58
C ASP A 190 -9.87 0.30 -25.13
N PHE A 191 -10.32 1.35 -24.44
CA PHE A 191 -10.81 1.25 -23.07
C PHE A 191 -12.04 0.33 -22.95
N SER A 192 -12.88 0.25 -23.98
CA SER A 192 -14.10 -0.55 -23.98
C SER A 192 -13.77 -2.04 -23.94
N GLU A 193 -12.74 -2.45 -24.69
CA GLU A 193 -12.27 -3.83 -24.72
C GLU A 193 -11.63 -4.24 -23.40
N LEU A 194 -10.79 -3.38 -22.81
CA LEU A 194 -10.27 -3.64 -21.46
C LEU A 194 -11.40 -3.76 -20.43
N SER A 195 -12.38 -2.86 -20.49
CA SER A 195 -13.55 -2.87 -19.59
C SER A 195 -14.34 -4.18 -19.71
N ARG A 196 -14.60 -4.64 -20.93
CA ARG A 196 -15.30 -5.90 -21.20
C ARG A 196 -14.59 -7.08 -20.54
N ILE A 197 -13.28 -7.22 -20.76
CA ILE A 197 -12.47 -8.32 -20.21
C ILE A 197 -12.51 -8.30 -18.68
N VAL A 198 -12.36 -7.14 -18.06
CA VAL A 198 -12.37 -7.01 -16.59
C VAL A 198 -13.72 -7.36 -15.99
N LEU A 199 -14.81 -6.93 -16.61
CA LEU A 199 -16.17 -7.21 -16.14
C LEU A 199 -16.57 -8.68 -16.33
N GLU A 200 -16.09 -9.33 -17.39
CA GLU A 200 -16.28 -10.78 -17.58
C GLU A 200 -15.61 -11.58 -16.46
N VAL A 201 -14.38 -11.22 -16.10
CA VAL A 201 -13.66 -11.87 -14.98
C VAL A 201 -14.32 -11.55 -13.64
N ARG A 202 -14.83 -10.32 -13.44
CA ARG A 202 -15.62 -9.97 -12.25
C ARG A 202 -16.83 -10.90 -12.07
N GLU A 203 -17.59 -11.16 -13.14
CA GLU A 203 -18.74 -12.07 -13.08
C GLU A 203 -18.33 -13.52 -12.82
N GLN A 204 -17.21 -13.95 -13.40
CA GLN A 204 -16.64 -15.27 -13.09
C GLN A 204 -16.29 -15.39 -11.59
N VAL A 205 -15.53 -14.44 -11.05
CA VAL A 205 -15.13 -14.41 -9.63
C VAL A 205 -16.37 -14.44 -8.73
N ARG A 206 -17.37 -13.61 -9.03
CA ARG A 206 -18.62 -13.55 -8.27
C ARG A 206 -19.36 -14.89 -8.26
N ARG A 207 -19.39 -15.59 -9.40
CA ARG A 207 -20.01 -16.93 -9.50
C ARG A 207 -19.25 -17.97 -8.68
N GLU A 208 -17.92 -17.97 -8.75
CA GLU A 208 -17.07 -18.90 -7.99
C GLU A 208 -17.18 -18.69 -6.47
N GLU A 209 -17.26 -17.42 -6.03
CA GLU A 209 -17.50 -17.08 -4.62
C GLU A 209 -18.87 -17.58 -4.15
N GLN A 210 -19.92 -17.39 -4.94
CA GLN A 210 -21.27 -17.86 -4.62
C GLN A 210 -21.35 -19.40 -4.55
N GLU A 211 -20.71 -20.11 -5.49
CA GLU A 211 -20.63 -21.58 -5.46
C GLU A 211 -19.82 -22.11 -4.27
N ALA A 212 -18.77 -21.39 -3.85
CA ALA A 212 -17.99 -21.73 -2.67
C ALA A 212 -18.81 -21.54 -1.38
N GLU A 213 -19.57 -20.43 -1.27
CA GLU A 213 -20.48 -20.18 -0.16
C GLU A 213 -21.55 -21.26 -0.05
N ASP A 214 -22.24 -21.59 -1.15
CA ASP A 214 -23.30 -22.62 -1.18
C ASP A 214 -22.76 -23.99 -0.75
N ARG A 215 -21.59 -24.38 -1.24
CA ARG A 215 -20.92 -25.63 -0.87
C ARG A 215 -20.52 -25.66 0.60
N SER A 216 -20.06 -24.54 1.16
CA SER A 216 -19.71 -24.44 2.58
C SER A 216 -20.95 -24.55 3.48
N GLN A 217 -22.08 -23.97 3.07
CA GLN A 217 -23.36 -24.08 3.76
C GLN A 217 -23.94 -25.51 3.69
N GLN A 218 -23.79 -26.19 2.55
CA GLN A 218 -24.16 -27.60 2.40
C GLN A 218 -23.27 -28.54 3.24
N ALA A 219 -21.98 -28.27 3.35
CA ALA A 219 -21.07 -29.04 4.20
C ALA A 219 -21.35 -28.85 5.71
N ALA A 220 -21.77 -27.65 6.11
CA ALA A 220 -22.13 -27.33 7.51
C ALA A 220 -23.52 -27.88 7.93
N SER A 221 -24.36 -28.29 6.97
CA SER A 221 -25.71 -28.81 7.22
C SER A 221 -25.83 -30.35 7.14
N GLN A 222 -24.74 -31.06 6.86
CA GLN A 222 -24.71 -32.52 6.95
C GLN A 222 -24.37 -32.98 8.38
N PRO A 223 -25.17 -33.89 9.02
CA PRO A 223 -24.82 -34.46 10.30
C PRO A 223 -23.55 -35.32 10.15
N ALA A 224 -22.62 -35.19 11.11
CA ALA A 224 -21.43 -36.03 11.18
C ALA A 224 -21.84 -37.52 11.24
N ALA A 225 -21.66 -38.24 10.13
CA ALA A 225 -21.73 -39.69 10.13
C ALA A 225 -20.50 -40.24 10.84
N THR A 226 -20.74 -41.04 11.89
CA THR A 226 -19.73 -41.74 12.69
C THR A 226 -18.81 -42.60 11.80
N PRO A 227 -17.48 -42.59 12.03
CA PRO A 227 -16.59 -43.50 11.33
C PRO A 227 -16.71 -44.89 11.98
N VAL A 228 -17.14 -45.88 11.18
CA VAL A 228 -16.98 -47.30 11.51
C VAL A 228 -15.65 -47.74 10.91
N GLY A 229 -14.79 -48.30 11.76
CA GLY A 229 -13.44 -48.73 11.42
C GLY A 229 -13.36 -49.93 10.48
N GLY A 230 -12.19 -50.06 9.86
CA GLY A 230 -11.73 -51.24 9.13
C GLY A 230 -10.25 -51.11 8.86
N GLU A 231 -9.46 -51.97 9.51
CA GLU A 231 -8.00 -52.06 9.43
C GLU A 231 -7.52 -52.73 8.13
N GLY A 232 -6.31 -52.36 7.69
CA GLY A 232 -5.31 -53.27 7.13
C GLY A 232 -5.22 -53.39 5.60
N ALA A 233 -4.10 -52.94 5.03
CA ALA A 233 -3.11 -53.82 4.37
C ALA A 233 -2.03 -53.02 3.63
N GLU A 234 -0.79 -53.44 3.84
CA GLU A 234 0.45 -52.99 3.18
C GLU A 234 0.49 -53.40 1.69
N GLY A 235 1.24 -52.66 0.88
CA GLY A 235 1.56 -53.02 -0.50
C GLY A 235 2.62 -52.09 -1.11
N GLU A 236 3.75 -52.67 -1.48
CA GLU A 236 4.99 -52.06 -1.97
C GLU A 236 4.91 -51.32 -3.32
N GLU A 237 5.90 -50.44 -3.47
CA GLU A 237 6.56 -49.85 -4.65
C GLU A 237 6.08 -50.20 -6.06
N THR A 238 6.03 -49.18 -6.93
CA THR A 238 6.80 -49.18 -8.18
C THR A 238 6.95 -47.78 -8.74
N ALA A 239 8.21 -47.43 -9.04
CA ALA A 239 8.61 -46.24 -9.74
C ALA A 239 8.25 -46.33 -11.23
N ALA A 240 7.71 -45.26 -11.79
CA ALA A 240 7.77 -44.97 -13.22
C ALA A 240 7.96 -43.47 -13.40
N GLY A 241 9.18 -43.09 -13.80
CA GLY A 241 9.57 -41.72 -14.07
C GLY A 241 8.75 -41.12 -15.20
N ALA A 242 8.22 -39.93 -14.93
CA ALA A 242 7.85 -38.98 -15.95
C ALA A 242 8.81 -37.80 -15.80
N GLU A 243 9.86 -37.80 -16.63
CA GLU A 243 10.68 -36.64 -16.92
C GLU A 243 9.78 -35.57 -17.56
N GLY A 244 9.12 -34.78 -16.71
CA GLY A 244 8.45 -33.55 -17.11
C GLY A 244 9.49 -32.44 -17.12
N THR A 245 9.99 -32.11 -18.30
CA THR A 245 10.76 -30.88 -18.57
C THR A 245 10.03 -29.66 -18.02
N THR A 246 10.38 -29.22 -16.82
CA THR A 246 10.05 -27.89 -16.31
C THR A 246 10.95 -26.89 -17.03
N GLN A 247 10.52 -26.49 -18.24
CA GLN A 247 11.02 -25.25 -18.82
C GLN A 247 10.48 -24.11 -17.96
N ASP A 248 11.32 -23.63 -17.04
CA ASP A 248 11.25 -22.31 -16.44
C ASP A 248 11.30 -21.24 -17.54
N LYS A 249 10.17 -21.01 -18.21
CA LYS A 249 9.95 -19.78 -18.95
C LYS A 249 9.33 -18.81 -17.98
N ALA A 250 10.16 -17.91 -17.44
CA ALA A 250 9.66 -16.64 -16.93
C ALA A 250 8.64 -16.08 -17.95
N PRO A 251 7.45 -15.61 -17.51
CA PRO A 251 6.43 -15.13 -18.43
C PRO A 251 7.06 -14.07 -19.34
N ALA A 252 7.00 -14.32 -20.66
CA ALA A 252 7.60 -13.44 -21.64
C ALA A 252 6.96 -12.05 -21.50
N SER A 253 7.80 -11.04 -21.28
CA SER A 253 7.29 -9.67 -21.15
C SER A 253 6.60 -9.25 -22.44
N GLN A 254 5.42 -8.64 -22.32
CA GLN A 254 4.64 -8.14 -23.45
C GLN A 254 4.60 -6.60 -23.46
N PRO A 255 4.48 -5.95 -24.63
CA PRO A 255 4.28 -4.51 -24.72
C PRO A 255 3.06 -4.05 -23.92
N PHE A 256 3.15 -2.85 -23.33
CA PHE A 256 2.09 -2.26 -22.51
C PHE A 256 1.90 -0.78 -22.84
N VAL A 257 0.64 -0.38 -22.97
CA VAL A 257 0.21 1.01 -23.11
C VAL A 257 -1.09 1.20 -22.35
N LEU A 258 -1.30 2.37 -21.74
CA LEU A 258 -2.60 2.67 -21.13
C LEU A 258 -3.68 2.84 -22.20
N PRO A 259 -4.93 2.39 -21.95
CA PRO A 259 -6.05 2.66 -22.83
C PRO A 259 -6.30 4.16 -22.98
N MET A 260 -6.83 4.57 -24.13
CA MET A 260 -7.17 5.97 -24.39
C MET A 260 -8.20 6.47 -23.36
N GLY A 261 -7.94 7.66 -22.82
CA GLY A 261 -8.78 8.29 -21.80
C GLY A 261 -8.48 7.86 -20.37
N VAL A 262 -7.58 6.89 -20.14
CA VAL A 262 -7.06 6.59 -18.81
C VAL A 262 -6.01 7.63 -18.43
N ILE A 263 -6.25 8.35 -17.35
CA ILE A 263 -5.37 9.42 -16.87
C ILE A 263 -4.27 8.82 -16.00
N SER A 264 -3.02 9.17 -16.28
CA SER A 264 -1.90 8.93 -15.37
C SER A 264 -1.29 10.24 -14.91
N ARG A 265 -0.82 10.28 -13.65
CA ARG A 265 0.01 11.38 -13.15
C ARG A 265 1.45 11.27 -13.64
N ASN A 266 1.93 10.05 -13.88
CA ASN A 266 3.29 9.79 -14.31
C ASN A 266 3.30 9.28 -15.75
N GLU A 267 3.88 10.04 -16.67
CA GLU A 267 4.00 9.66 -18.08
C GLU A 267 5.12 8.64 -18.32
N ASP A 268 6.07 8.53 -17.39
CA ASP A 268 7.26 7.68 -17.50
C ASP A 268 7.05 6.26 -16.95
N TYR A 269 5.84 5.71 -17.08
CA TYR A 269 5.57 4.32 -16.70
C TYR A 269 6.21 3.32 -17.69
N PRO A 270 6.61 2.11 -17.22
CA PRO A 270 7.21 1.10 -18.09
C PRO A 270 6.29 0.68 -19.24
N ARG A 271 6.87 0.51 -20.43
CA ARG A 271 6.14 0.17 -21.68
C ARG A 271 6.07 -1.33 -21.96
N THR A 272 6.38 -2.15 -20.96
CA THR A 272 6.34 -3.60 -21.02
C THR A 272 5.88 -4.14 -19.67
N CYS A 273 4.96 -5.10 -19.64
CA CYS A 273 4.52 -5.78 -18.42
C CYS A 273 4.83 -7.28 -18.49
N ARG A 274 4.92 -7.93 -17.32
CA ARG A 274 5.13 -9.38 -17.19
C ARG A 274 3.82 -10.16 -17.10
N ILE A 275 2.88 -9.65 -16.31
CA ILE A 275 1.60 -10.31 -16.06
C ILE A 275 0.58 -9.29 -15.53
N CYS A 276 -0.70 -9.57 -15.77
CA CYS A 276 -1.81 -8.81 -15.25
C CYS A 276 -2.76 -9.71 -14.47
N PHE A 277 -3.44 -9.16 -13.48
CA PHE A 277 -4.41 -9.86 -12.66
C PHE A 277 -5.65 -9.00 -12.45
N TYR A 278 -6.79 -9.66 -12.29
CA TYR A 278 -7.99 -9.00 -11.80
C TYR A 278 -7.72 -8.47 -10.38
N GLY A 279 -8.24 -7.28 -10.11
CA GLY A 279 -8.18 -6.73 -8.77
C GLY A 279 -9.34 -5.79 -8.50
N THR A 280 -9.47 -5.40 -7.24
CA THR A 280 -10.47 -4.44 -6.80
C THR A 280 -9.82 -3.35 -5.94
N GLY A 281 -10.13 -2.11 -6.28
CA GLY A 281 -9.71 -0.93 -5.53
C GLY A 281 -10.81 -0.45 -4.59
N LEU A 282 -10.45 -0.04 -3.37
CA LEU A 282 -11.38 0.61 -2.45
C LEU A 282 -11.46 2.10 -2.79
N ILE A 283 -12.66 2.61 -3.03
CA ILE A 283 -12.95 4.03 -3.21
C ILE A 283 -13.98 4.47 -2.17
N ALA A 284 -14.00 5.77 -1.85
CA ALA A 284 -14.97 6.36 -0.95
C ALA A 284 -15.08 7.88 -1.21
N GLY A 285 -16.19 8.46 -0.79
CA GLY A 285 -16.34 9.91 -0.71
C GLY A 285 -15.44 10.52 0.37
N HIS A 286 -15.36 11.86 0.38
CA HIS A 286 -14.57 12.58 1.38
C HIS A 286 -15.05 12.24 2.81
N GLY A 287 -14.10 12.08 3.73
CA GLY A 287 -14.38 11.61 5.09
C GLY A 287 -14.65 10.10 5.18
N PHE A 288 -14.10 9.31 4.24
CA PHE A 288 -14.31 7.86 4.12
C PHE A 288 -15.80 7.46 4.08
N THR A 289 -16.59 8.23 3.34
CA THR A 289 -18.05 8.05 3.27
C THR A 289 -18.44 7.05 2.18
N SER A 290 -19.36 6.15 2.49
CA SER A 290 -19.88 5.11 1.57
C SER A 290 -18.78 4.34 0.83
N PRO A 291 -17.84 3.69 1.54
CA PRO A 291 -16.75 2.99 0.90
C PRO A 291 -17.25 1.78 0.09
N GLU A 292 -16.71 1.61 -1.11
CA GLU A 292 -17.06 0.50 -2.01
C GLU A 292 -15.86 0.00 -2.82
N ARG A 293 -15.94 -1.25 -3.28
CA ARG A 293 -14.89 -1.87 -4.10
C ARG A 293 -15.26 -1.74 -5.57
N THR A 294 -14.37 -1.15 -6.36
CA THR A 294 -14.51 -1.03 -7.80
C THR A 294 -13.51 -1.95 -8.52
N PRO A 295 -13.88 -2.52 -9.67
CA PRO A 295 -13.01 -3.41 -10.42
C PRO A 295 -11.84 -2.65 -11.05
N GLY A 296 -10.74 -3.36 -11.26
CA GLY A 296 -9.55 -2.82 -11.88
C GLY A 296 -8.57 -3.90 -12.33
N VAL A 297 -7.45 -3.43 -12.88
CA VAL A 297 -6.39 -4.30 -13.42
C VAL A 297 -5.11 -4.03 -12.67
N PHE A 298 -4.58 -5.04 -12.02
CA PHE A 298 -3.21 -5.02 -11.53
C PHE A 298 -2.25 -5.35 -12.68
N VAL A 299 -1.19 -4.57 -12.83
CA VAL A 299 -0.18 -4.72 -13.88
C VAL A 299 1.20 -4.85 -13.24
N LEU A 300 1.85 -5.99 -13.40
CA LEU A 300 3.24 -6.16 -12.94
C LEU A 300 4.21 -5.76 -14.06
N PHE A 301 5.08 -4.79 -13.80
CA PHE A 301 6.10 -4.36 -14.77
C PHE A 301 7.42 -5.09 -14.55
N ASP A 302 7.94 -5.01 -13.33
CA ASP A 302 9.21 -5.60 -12.92
C ASP A 302 9.17 -5.98 -11.43
N ASP A 303 10.28 -6.40 -10.84
CA ASP A 303 10.34 -6.86 -9.44
C ASP A 303 10.08 -5.74 -8.42
N ASP A 304 10.18 -4.48 -8.85
CA ASP A 304 10.08 -3.29 -8.00
C ASP A 304 8.94 -2.33 -8.41
N ARG A 305 8.28 -2.56 -9.55
CA ARG A 305 7.23 -1.69 -10.09
C ARG A 305 6.00 -2.45 -10.54
N PHE A 306 4.84 -1.92 -10.14
CA PHE A 306 3.54 -2.38 -10.58
C PHE A 306 2.59 -1.20 -10.76
N GLY A 307 1.46 -1.43 -11.42
CA GLY A 307 0.41 -0.45 -11.62
C GLY A 307 -0.97 -1.01 -11.27
N PHE A 308 -1.92 -0.11 -11.09
CA PHE A 308 -3.34 -0.44 -10.94
C PHE A 308 -4.19 0.50 -11.80
N ILE A 309 -4.95 -0.07 -12.74
CA ILE A 309 -5.93 0.67 -13.55
C ILE A 309 -7.26 0.63 -12.81
N TRP A 310 -7.73 1.80 -12.38
CA TRP A 310 -9.03 2.00 -11.76
C TRP A 310 -10.09 2.16 -12.85
N LEU A 311 -10.90 1.12 -13.08
CA LEU A 311 -11.76 1.05 -14.26
C LEU A 311 -12.80 2.17 -14.25
N GLU A 312 -13.54 2.32 -13.15
CA GLU A 312 -14.63 3.29 -13.04
C GLU A 312 -14.14 4.75 -13.02
N LEU A 313 -12.91 4.98 -12.56
CA LEU A 313 -12.31 6.31 -12.48
C LEU A 313 -11.54 6.71 -13.74
N LYS A 314 -11.34 5.79 -14.69
CA LYS A 314 -10.41 5.95 -15.83
C LYS A 314 -9.06 6.52 -15.38
N SER A 315 -8.49 5.95 -14.33
CA SER A 315 -7.29 6.44 -13.68
C SER A 315 -6.25 5.33 -13.55
N PHE A 316 -4.98 5.69 -13.60
CA PHE A 316 -3.87 4.76 -13.41
C PHE A 316 -2.97 5.20 -12.25
N SER A 317 -2.82 4.29 -11.28
CA SER A 317 -1.84 4.43 -10.21
C SER A 317 -0.59 3.63 -10.52
N LEU A 318 0.57 4.29 -10.53
CA LEU A 318 1.87 3.64 -10.64
C LEU A 318 2.52 3.51 -9.25
N TYR A 319 3.13 2.36 -8.99
CA TYR A 319 3.78 2.04 -7.72
C TYR A 319 5.23 1.61 -7.93
N SER A 320 6.11 2.09 -7.07
CA SER A 320 7.54 1.76 -7.10
C SER A 320 8.10 1.51 -5.70
N ARG A 321 8.90 0.45 -5.56
CA ARG A 321 9.39 -0.06 -4.28
C ARG A 321 10.20 0.97 -3.49
N ILE A 322 10.02 0.96 -2.18
CA ILE A 322 10.90 1.66 -1.24
C ILE A 322 12.15 0.80 -1.00
N LYS A 323 13.32 1.32 -1.38
CA LYS A 323 14.62 0.64 -1.26
C LYS A 323 15.33 0.85 0.08
N VAL A 324 14.65 1.47 1.05
CA VAL A 324 15.20 1.75 2.38
C VAL A 324 15.29 0.45 3.20
N PRO A 325 16.47 0.12 3.77
CA PRO A 325 16.60 -1.04 4.67
C PRO A 325 16.12 -0.68 6.08
N PHE A 326 14.83 -0.90 6.35
CA PHE A 326 14.25 -0.65 7.68
C PHE A 326 14.75 -1.63 8.73
N GLN A 327 15.19 -1.10 9.87
CA GLN A 327 15.66 -1.89 11.02
C GLN A 327 14.49 -2.24 11.95
N ASN A 328 14.58 -3.38 12.64
CA ASN A 328 13.62 -3.83 13.65
C ASN A 328 12.15 -3.87 13.19
N ALA A 329 11.92 -4.09 11.89
CA ALA A 329 10.62 -3.95 11.25
C ALA A 329 9.92 -5.28 10.94
N GLN A 330 10.58 -6.43 11.13
CA GLN A 330 10.01 -7.73 10.80
C GLN A 330 8.89 -8.13 11.78
N ALA A 331 7.83 -8.74 11.26
CA ALA A 331 6.79 -9.32 12.09
C ALA A 331 7.34 -10.55 12.86
N PRO A 332 6.97 -10.74 14.13
CA PRO A 332 7.36 -11.93 14.89
C PRO A 332 6.79 -13.24 14.33
N SER A 333 5.60 -13.19 13.73
CA SER A 333 4.93 -14.29 13.05
C SER A 333 3.94 -13.76 12.01
N ARG A 334 3.38 -14.63 11.18
CA ARG A 334 2.35 -14.24 10.20
C ARG A 334 1.07 -13.77 10.89
N GLU A 335 0.69 -14.43 11.98
CA GLU A 335 -0.49 -14.08 12.77
C GLU A 335 -0.33 -12.69 13.40
N ALA A 336 0.87 -12.35 13.90
CA ALA A 336 1.17 -11.03 14.43
C ALA A 336 1.13 -9.93 13.35
N PHE A 337 1.48 -10.26 12.10
CA PHE A 337 1.32 -9.36 10.96
C PHE A 337 -0.16 -9.13 10.64
N ASP A 338 -0.95 -10.20 10.59
CA ASP A 338 -2.39 -10.12 10.31
C ASP A 338 -3.16 -9.37 11.42
N GLU A 339 -2.78 -9.58 12.68
CA GLU A 339 -3.32 -8.83 13.82
C GLU A 339 -2.98 -7.33 13.71
N MET A 340 -1.74 -6.99 13.35
CA MET A 340 -1.33 -5.61 13.12
C MET A 340 -2.14 -4.95 12.00
N LEU A 341 -2.38 -5.65 10.89
CA LEU A 341 -3.23 -5.15 9.79
C LEU A 341 -4.66 -4.84 10.27
N LYS A 342 -5.28 -5.74 11.04
CA LYS A 342 -6.62 -5.51 11.62
C LYS A 342 -6.62 -4.29 12.54
N ASN A 343 -5.62 -4.16 13.40
CA ASN A 343 -5.52 -3.07 14.37
C ASN A 343 -5.41 -1.69 13.69
N ILE A 344 -4.59 -1.57 12.64
CA ILE A 344 -4.47 -0.29 11.91
C ILE A 344 -5.70 0.02 11.08
N GLN A 345 -6.39 -0.99 10.56
CA GLN A 345 -7.64 -0.81 9.83
C GLN A 345 -8.77 -0.32 10.74
N CYS A 346 -8.93 -0.93 11.93
CA CYS A 346 -9.95 -0.55 12.90
C CYS A 346 -9.73 0.84 13.52
N LEU A 347 -8.51 1.36 13.51
CA LEU A 347 -8.23 2.72 13.99
C LEU A 347 -8.81 3.79 13.05
N ALA A 348 -8.95 3.44 11.78
CA ALA A 348 -9.29 4.34 10.69
C ALA A 348 -10.71 4.14 10.14
N THR A 349 -11.51 3.28 10.80
CA THR A 349 -12.94 3.08 10.56
C THR A 349 -13.80 3.96 11.43
#